data_AF-A0A9E7D1F2-F1
#
_entry.id   AF-A0A9E7D1F2-F1
#
_cell.length_a   1.000
_cell.length_b   1.000
_cell.length_c   1.000
_cell.angle_alpha   90.00
_cell.angle_beta   90.00
_cell.angle_gamma   90.00
#
_symmetry.space_group_name_H-M   'P 1'
#
loop_
_entity.id
_entity.type
_entity.pdbx_description
1 polymer ?
#
loop_
_entity_poly.entity_id
_entity_poly.type
_entity_poly.pdbx_seq_one_letter_code
_entity_poly.pdbx_strand_id
1 'polypeptide(L)'
;MKQIIIFLLVVIISIMGYNLYKKHKRFTPPEYEYKISEKIDLNYFNQTFLLHYYQQVEKLNGYVITQWANNGIDVRNPGNDDETIKSAVNEYASLLGKVKFYEEKLIQSSNLKKEGLNNDNIRIMEEQGISPENYKKKQETQNNILSSTILKELFKNNNNNKNIGLGAQGPMVFELQKILVKKGYEMPIDGIYKAATYEAVKAFEEKNSLYPDGRLDILTLEHLLK
;
A
#
# COMPACT_ATOMS: atom_id res chain seq x y z
N MET A 1 -39.86 31.58 61.03
CA MET A 1 -39.76 32.35 59.77
C MET A 1 -38.36 32.32 59.15
N LYS A 2 -37.28 32.73 59.85
CA LYS A 2 -35.90 32.71 59.30
C LYS A 2 -35.42 31.34 58.81
N GLN A 3 -35.68 30.26 59.54
CA GLN A 3 -35.28 28.90 59.15
C GLN A 3 -35.95 28.42 57.85
N ILE A 4 -37.23 28.77 57.64
CA ILE A 4 -37.97 28.43 56.42
C ILE A 4 -37.40 29.19 55.21
N ILE A 5 -37.03 30.46 55.38
CA ILE A 5 -36.41 31.28 54.34
C ILE A 5 -35.03 30.74 53.95
N ILE A 6 -34.22 30.34 54.93
CA ILE A 6 -32.89 29.74 54.70
C ILE A 6 -33.05 28.41 53.94
N PHE A 7 -33.99 27.56 54.33
CA PHE A 7 -34.26 26.30 53.64
C PHE A 7 -34.68 26.53 52.17
N LEU A 8 -35.57 27.49 51.92
CA LEU A 8 -36.00 27.85 50.57
C LEU A 8 -34.84 28.35 49.69
N LEU A 9 -33.94 29.17 50.27
CA LEU A 9 -32.73 29.63 49.57
C LEU A 9 -31.80 28.48 49.18
N VAL A 10 -31.60 27.50 50.08
CA VAL A 10 -30.77 26.31 49.78
C VAL A 10 -31.38 25.49 48.64
N VAL A 11 -32.71 25.31 48.62
CA VAL A 11 -33.40 24.61 47.53
C VAL A 11 -33.23 25.36 46.20
N ILE A 12 -33.41 26.68 46.19
CA ILE A 12 -33.22 27.51 44.98
C ILE A 12 -31.78 27.42 44.47
N ILE A 13 -30.78 27.54 45.35
CA ILE A 13 -29.36 27.42 44.99
C ILE A 13 -29.06 26.03 44.43
N SER A 14 -29.65 24.98 45.01
CA SER A 14 -29.46 23.61 44.55
C SER A 14 -30.05 23.38 43.15
N ILE A 15 -31.25 23.91 42.89
CA ILE A 15 -31.88 23.86 41.56
C ILE A 15 -31.06 24.66 40.53
N MET A 16 -30.59 25.86 40.92
CA MET A 16 -29.77 26.71 40.06
C MET A 16 -28.43 26.03 39.73
N GLY A 17 -27.75 25.47 40.73
CA GLY A 17 -26.51 24.70 40.56
C GLY A 17 -26.70 23.48 39.65
N TYR A 18 -27.79 22.72 39.84
CA TYR A 18 -28.12 21.59 38.97
C TYR A 18 -28.35 22.02 37.51
N ASN A 19 -29.08 23.11 37.27
CA ASN A 19 -29.32 23.62 35.93
C ASN A 19 -28.04 24.12 35.25
N LEU A 20 -27.16 24.78 36.01
CA LEU A 20 -25.84 25.21 35.53
C LEU A 20 -24.95 24.00 35.18
N TYR A 21 -24.92 22.99 36.05
CA TYR A 21 -24.18 21.75 35.80
C TYR A 21 -24.71 21.02 34.57
N LYS A 22 -26.03 20.86 34.44
CA LYS A 22 -26.66 20.21 33.27
C LYS A 22 -26.35 20.98 31.98
N LYS A 23 -26.39 22.32 32.01
CA LYS A 23 -26.01 23.17 30.88
C LYS A 23 -24.53 22.99 30.52
N HIS A 24 -23.64 23.00 31.51
CA HIS A 24 -22.22 22.81 31.29
C HIS A 24 -21.91 21.44 30.66
N LYS A 25 -22.41 20.35 31.24
CA LYS A 25 -22.25 18.99 30.69
C LYS A 25 -22.78 18.86 29.25
N ARG A 26 -23.85 19.56 28.91
CA ARG A 26 -24.44 19.58 27.57
C ARG A 26 -23.56 20.28 26.53
N PHE A 27 -22.84 21.34 26.90
CA PHE A 27 -21.99 22.13 26.00
C PHE A 27 -20.49 21.85 26.14
N THR A 28 -20.12 20.86 26.97
CA THR A 28 -18.73 20.46 27.18
C THR A 28 -18.63 18.92 27.13
N PRO A 29 -18.96 18.30 25.98
CA PRO A 29 -18.87 16.85 25.84
C PRO A 29 -17.42 16.36 25.99
N PRO A 30 -17.20 15.22 26.68
CA PRO A 30 -15.87 14.59 26.76
C PRO A 30 -15.42 14.06 25.39
N GLU A 31 -14.11 14.00 25.12
CA GLU A 31 -13.42 13.56 23.88
C GLU A 31 -14.35 13.15 22.71
N TYR A 32 -15.03 14.13 22.10
CA TYR A 32 -15.98 13.88 21.03
C TYR A 32 -15.29 13.82 19.66
N GLU A 33 -14.03 14.21 19.55
CA GLU A 33 -13.32 14.24 18.26
C GLU A 33 -12.89 12.84 17.84
N TYR A 34 -13.06 12.54 16.56
CA TYR A 34 -12.51 11.35 15.96
C TYR A 34 -10.98 11.46 15.90
N LYS A 35 -10.29 10.45 16.43
CA LYS A 35 -8.82 10.39 16.44
C LYS A 35 -8.31 9.95 15.07
N ILE A 36 -7.75 10.90 14.33
CA ILE A 36 -7.12 10.66 13.02
C ILE A 36 -5.88 9.79 13.22
N SER A 37 -5.73 8.76 12.38
CA SER A 37 -4.58 7.87 12.42
C SER A 37 -3.31 8.56 11.91
N GLU A 38 -2.20 8.46 12.64
CA GLU A 38 -0.88 8.93 12.20
C GLU A 38 -0.31 8.13 11.02
N LYS A 39 -0.95 7.01 10.67
CA LYS A 39 -0.50 6.11 9.59
C LYS A 39 -0.98 6.54 8.21
N ILE A 40 -1.86 7.53 8.10
CA ILE A 40 -2.39 8.00 6.81
C ILE A 40 -1.29 8.59 5.94
N ASP A 41 -1.47 8.51 4.63
CA ASP A 41 -0.58 9.13 3.65
C ASP A 41 -1.01 10.56 3.34
N LEU A 42 -0.30 11.54 3.93
CA LEU A 42 -0.53 12.96 3.65
C LEU A 42 -0.12 13.38 2.23
N ASN A 43 0.74 12.60 1.58
CA ASN A 43 1.24 12.86 0.23
C ASN A 43 0.56 11.95 -0.80
N TYR A 44 -0.67 11.51 -0.51
CA TYR A 44 -1.45 10.67 -1.42
C TYR A 44 -1.64 11.36 -2.78
N PHE A 45 -1.54 10.60 -3.88
CA PHE A 45 -1.54 11.19 -5.22
C PHE A 45 -2.81 12.01 -5.51
N ASN A 46 -3.95 11.61 -4.93
CA ASN A 46 -5.21 12.34 -5.04
C ASN A 46 -5.45 13.20 -3.79
N GLN A 47 -5.01 14.46 -3.86
CA GLN A 47 -5.17 15.43 -2.77
C GLN A 47 -6.63 15.78 -2.48
N THR A 48 -7.51 15.70 -3.48
CA THR A 48 -8.96 15.87 -3.29
C THR A 48 -9.55 14.75 -2.43
N PHE A 49 -9.04 13.52 -2.56
CA PHE A 49 -9.46 12.40 -1.70
C PHE A 49 -9.06 12.63 -0.24
N LEU A 50 -7.85 13.15 0.00
CA LEU A 50 -7.39 13.54 1.35
C LEU A 50 -8.25 14.67 1.93
N LEU A 51 -8.60 15.68 1.13
CA LEU A 51 -9.54 16.72 1.54
C LEU A 51 -10.90 16.14 1.91
N HIS A 52 -11.44 15.23 1.10
CA HIS A 52 -12.72 14.58 1.38
C HIS A 52 -12.70 13.73 2.65
N TYR A 53 -11.57 13.07 2.97
CA TYR A 53 -11.37 12.39 4.25
C TYR A 53 -11.57 13.34 5.43
N TYR A 54 -10.84 14.47 5.45
CA TYR A 54 -10.98 15.47 6.51
C TYR A 54 -12.42 16.02 6.60
N GLN A 55 -13.06 16.26 5.45
CA GLN A 55 -14.47 16.66 5.43
C GLN A 55 -15.41 15.60 6.02
N GLN A 56 -15.14 14.30 5.84
CA GLN A 56 -15.94 13.26 6.49
C GLN A 56 -15.70 13.21 8.00
N VAL A 57 -14.45 13.42 8.45
CA VAL A 57 -14.11 13.51 9.87
C VAL A 57 -14.86 14.67 10.53
N GLU A 58 -14.86 15.85 9.91
CA GLU A 58 -15.60 17.01 10.42
C GLU A 58 -17.10 16.79 10.42
N LYS A 59 -17.66 16.13 9.40
CA LYS A 59 -19.09 15.75 9.37
C LYS A 59 -19.45 14.80 10.51
N LEU A 60 -18.61 13.80 10.78
CA LEU A 60 -18.81 12.86 11.88
C LEU A 60 -18.75 13.58 13.24
N ASN A 61 -17.71 14.39 13.46
CA ASN A 61 -17.54 15.17 14.69
C ASN A 61 -18.73 16.12 14.91
N GLY A 62 -19.11 16.87 13.88
CA GLY A 62 -20.25 17.79 13.92
C GLY A 62 -21.56 17.07 14.22
N TYR A 63 -21.77 15.87 13.64
CA TYR A 63 -22.95 15.05 13.94
C TYR A 63 -23.00 14.62 15.41
N VAL A 64 -21.88 14.12 15.95
CA VAL A 64 -21.78 13.69 17.36
C VAL A 64 -22.10 14.86 18.31
N ILE A 65 -21.46 16.02 18.09
CA ILE A 65 -21.72 17.21 18.93
C ILE A 65 -23.18 17.65 18.80
N THR A 66 -23.75 17.63 17.59
CA THR A 66 -25.13 18.07 17.36
C THR A 66 -26.12 17.15 18.07
N GLN A 67 -25.95 15.83 18.00
CA GLN A 67 -26.82 14.88 18.69
C GLN A 67 -26.72 15.01 20.23
N TRP A 68 -25.50 15.18 20.75
CA TRP A 68 -25.29 15.43 22.18
C TRP A 68 -25.92 16.76 22.62
N ALA A 69 -25.61 17.85 21.92
CA ALA A 69 -26.00 19.20 22.29
C ALA A 69 -27.49 19.45 22.06
N ASN A 70 -28.12 18.92 21.01
CA ASN A 70 -29.53 19.21 20.73
C ASN A 70 -30.47 18.19 21.34
N ASN A 71 -30.10 16.91 21.27
CA ASN A 71 -30.99 15.79 21.60
C ASN A 71 -30.57 15.05 22.88
N GLY A 72 -29.39 15.35 23.44
CA GLY A 72 -28.86 14.62 24.60
C GLY A 72 -28.51 13.17 24.27
N ILE A 73 -28.32 12.84 22.99
CA ILE A 73 -28.05 11.49 22.51
C ILE A 73 -26.53 11.31 22.38
N ASP A 74 -25.99 10.36 23.13
CA ASP A 74 -24.64 9.84 22.91
C ASP A 74 -24.70 8.72 21.87
N VAL A 75 -24.43 9.07 20.61
CA VAL A 75 -24.48 8.11 19.49
C VAL A 75 -23.38 7.06 19.54
N ARG A 76 -22.37 7.21 20.41
CA ARG A 76 -21.25 6.28 20.59
C ARG A 76 -21.51 5.29 21.72
N ASN A 77 -22.32 5.70 22.68
CA ASN A 77 -22.72 4.89 23.82
C ASN A 77 -24.22 5.10 24.12
N PRO A 78 -25.11 4.54 23.27
CA PRO A 78 -26.55 4.75 23.41
C PRO A 78 -27.08 4.12 24.71
N GLY A 79 -27.89 4.87 25.45
CA GLY A 79 -28.42 4.42 26.75
C GLY A 79 -29.67 3.53 26.67
N ASN A 80 -30.37 3.52 25.53
CA ASN A 80 -31.52 2.66 25.27
C ASN A 80 -31.76 2.50 23.75
N ASP A 81 -32.76 1.68 23.41
CA ASP A 81 -33.06 1.20 22.06
C ASP A 81 -34.29 1.86 21.41
N ASP A 82 -34.67 3.06 21.85
CA ASP A 82 -35.76 3.82 21.21
C ASP A 82 -35.45 4.09 19.72
N GLU A 83 -36.49 4.17 18.92
CA GLU A 83 -36.40 4.33 17.46
C GLU A 83 -35.61 5.59 17.08
N THR A 84 -35.78 6.66 17.84
CA THR A 84 -35.06 7.92 17.66
C THR A 84 -33.55 7.76 17.86
N ILE A 85 -33.13 7.04 18.91
CA ILE A 85 -31.73 6.77 19.23
C ILE A 85 -31.14 5.80 18.21
N LYS A 86 -31.87 4.74 17.83
CA LYS A 86 -31.44 3.81 16.78
C LYS A 86 -31.18 4.51 15.46
N SER A 87 -32.08 5.41 15.04
CA SER A 87 -31.89 6.21 13.84
C SER A 87 -30.62 7.06 13.92
N ALA A 88 -30.38 7.71 15.06
CA ALA A 88 -29.19 8.53 15.27
C ALA A 88 -27.88 7.71 15.27
N VAL A 89 -27.90 6.54 15.91
CA VAL A 89 -26.78 5.59 15.93
C VAL A 89 -26.47 5.05 14.53
N ASN A 90 -27.50 4.74 13.73
CA ASN A 90 -27.33 4.27 12.36
C ASN A 90 -26.71 5.34 11.46
N GLU A 91 -27.13 6.60 11.58
CA GLU A 91 -26.53 7.71 10.83
C GLU A 91 -25.06 7.93 11.27
N TYR A 92 -24.77 7.88 12.57
CA TYR A 92 -23.40 7.90 13.07
C TYR A 92 -22.55 6.76 12.48
N ALA A 93 -23.07 5.53 12.46
CA ALA A 93 -22.37 4.38 11.90
C ALA A 93 -22.10 4.55 10.40
N SER A 94 -23.06 5.11 9.64
CA SER A 94 -22.90 5.45 8.22
C SER A 94 -21.78 6.49 8.00
N LEU A 95 -21.76 7.56 8.80
CA LEU A 95 -20.70 8.58 8.74
C LEU A 95 -19.33 8.00 9.12
N LEU A 96 -19.27 7.17 10.17
CA LEU A 96 -18.05 6.50 10.59
C LEU A 96 -17.53 5.54 9.51
N GLY A 97 -18.42 4.78 8.86
CA GLY A 97 -18.07 3.91 7.74
C GLY A 97 -17.43 4.68 6.59
N LYS A 98 -17.94 5.88 6.27
CA LYS A 98 -17.31 6.77 5.27
C LYS A 98 -15.92 7.20 5.72
N VAL A 99 -15.75 7.67 6.96
CA VAL A 99 -14.44 8.04 7.51
C VAL A 99 -13.45 6.87 7.39
N LYS A 100 -13.87 5.66 7.77
CA LYS A 100 -13.05 4.46 7.70
C LYS A 100 -12.65 4.06 6.28
N PHE A 101 -13.58 4.14 5.33
CA PHE A 101 -13.28 3.90 3.93
C PHE A 101 -12.15 4.81 3.41
N TYR A 102 -12.24 6.11 3.69
CA TYR A 102 -11.19 7.06 3.29
C TYR A 102 -9.87 6.78 4.03
N GLU A 103 -9.93 6.57 5.34
CA GLU A 103 -8.75 6.33 6.19
C GLU A 103 -7.98 5.07 5.77
N GLU A 104 -8.68 3.97 5.54
CA GLU A 104 -8.08 2.70 5.14
C GLU A 104 -7.34 2.83 3.81
N LYS A 105 -7.92 3.55 2.84
CA LYS A 105 -7.26 3.79 1.55
C LYS A 105 -5.98 4.61 1.70
N LEU A 106 -6.00 5.66 2.53
CA LEU A 106 -4.81 6.47 2.83
C LEU A 106 -3.73 5.66 3.58
N ILE A 107 -4.13 4.80 4.52
CA ILE A 107 -3.21 3.89 5.22
C ILE A 107 -2.61 2.86 4.24
N GLN A 108 -3.42 2.31 3.35
CA GLN A 108 -2.95 1.38 2.31
C GLN A 108 -1.89 2.04 1.42
N SER A 109 -2.14 3.27 0.95
CA SER A 109 -1.14 4.04 0.20
C SER A 109 0.16 4.23 0.99
N SER A 110 0.06 4.62 2.27
CA SER A 110 1.21 4.77 3.17
C SER A 110 2.03 3.49 3.28
N ASN A 111 1.36 2.34 3.42
CA ASN A 111 2.02 1.03 3.49
C ASN A 111 2.69 0.66 2.16
N LEU A 112 2.01 0.86 1.02
CA LEU A 112 2.59 0.63 -0.30
C LEU A 112 3.85 1.48 -0.55
N LYS A 113 3.87 2.73 -0.06
CA LYS A 113 5.05 3.58 -0.14
C LYS A 113 6.23 3.06 0.67
N LYS A 114 5.98 2.46 1.83
CA LYS A 114 7.02 1.77 2.63
C LYS A 114 7.60 0.57 1.90
N GLU A 115 6.84 -0.05 0.99
CA GLU A 115 7.30 -1.13 0.12
C GLU A 115 8.03 -0.64 -1.15
N GLY A 116 8.26 0.66 -1.28
CA GLY A 116 9.02 1.26 -2.39
C GLY A 116 8.17 1.72 -3.57
N LEU A 117 6.83 1.69 -3.48
CA LEU A 117 5.97 2.25 -4.51
C LEU A 117 5.90 3.78 -4.38
N ASN A 118 5.82 4.47 -5.51
CA ASN A 118 5.59 5.92 -5.54
C ASN A 118 4.13 6.24 -5.89
N ASN A 119 3.79 7.53 -5.94
CA ASN A 119 2.45 7.99 -6.27
C ASN A 119 1.96 7.57 -7.66
N ASP A 120 2.85 7.50 -8.65
CA ASP A 120 2.47 7.08 -10.00
C ASP A 120 2.12 5.60 -10.05
N ASN A 121 2.91 4.76 -9.37
CA ASN A 121 2.64 3.32 -9.25
C ASN A 121 1.26 3.10 -8.61
N ILE A 122 0.98 3.79 -7.51
CA ILE A 122 -0.28 3.67 -6.76
C ILE A 122 -1.46 4.16 -7.60
N ARG A 123 -1.32 5.31 -8.28
CA ARG A 123 -2.34 5.83 -9.20
C ARG A 123 -2.70 4.83 -10.29
N ILE A 124 -1.70 4.28 -10.98
CA ILE A 124 -1.90 3.30 -12.06
C ILE A 124 -2.62 2.05 -11.52
N MET A 125 -2.20 1.55 -10.36
CA MET A 125 -2.81 0.38 -9.75
C MET A 125 -4.29 0.61 -9.45
N GLU A 126 -4.62 1.75 -8.84
CA GLU A 126 -6.00 2.08 -8.48
C GLU A 126 -6.88 2.34 -9.69
N GLU A 127 -6.39 3.10 -10.68
CA GLU A 127 -7.13 3.40 -11.91
C GLU A 127 -7.42 2.14 -12.74
N GLN A 128 -6.49 1.17 -12.71
CA GLN A 128 -6.62 -0.10 -13.43
C GLN A 128 -7.27 -1.21 -12.59
N GLY A 129 -7.55 -0.97 -11.30
CA GLY A 129 -8.09 -1.98 -10.39
C GLY A 129 -7.18 -3.20 -10.19
N ILE A 130 -5.85 -2.99 -10.21
CA ILE A 130 -4.85 -4.06 -10.10
C ILE A 130 -4.36 -4.16 -8.64
N SER A 131 -4.28 -5.37 -8.11
CA SER A 131 -3.70 -5.60 -6.78
C SER A 131 -2.19 -5.32 -6.74
N PRO A 132 -1.63 -4.98 -5.56
CA PRO A 132 -0.19 -4.79 -5.40
C PRO A 132 0.66 -5.96 -5.89
N GLU A 133 0.23 -7.19 -5.62
CA GLU A 133 0.90 -8.43 -6.05
C GLU A 133 0.91 -8.55 -7.58
N ASN A 134 -0.23 -8.33 -8.22
CA ASN A 134 -0.34 -8.40 -9.67
C ASN A 134 0.46 -7.29 -10.36
N TYR A 135 0.51 -6.10 -9.76
CA TYR A 135 1.31 -5.00 -10.26
C TYR A 135 2.81 -5.30 -10.18
N LYS A 136 3.30 -5.81 -9.04
CA LYS A 136 4.70 -6.24 -8.87
C LYS A 136 5.06 -7.33 -9.87
N LYS A 137 4.22 -8.36 -10.01
CA LYS A 137 4.41 -9.42 -11.00
C LYS A 137 4.46 -8.89 -12.43
N LYS A 138 3.61 -7.93 -12.79
CA LYS A 138 3.62 -7.28 -14.11
C LYS A 138 4.93 -6.53 -14.34
N GLN A 139 5.42 -5.79 -13.36
CA GLN A 139 6.72 -5.10 -13.45
C GLN A 139 7.88 -6.09 -13.60
N GLU A 140 7.90 -7.17 -12.81
CA GLU A 140 8.91 -8.22 -12.93
C GLU A 140 8.91 -8.86 -14.31
N THR A 141 7.73 -9.22 -14.83
CA THR A 141 7.60 -9.75 -16.20
C THR A 141 8.12 -8.77 -17.24
N GLN A 142 7.78 -7.48 -17.12
CA GLN A 142 8.29 -6.45 -18.06
C GLN A 142 9.81 -6.30 -17.97
N ASN A 143 10.38 -6.29 -16.77
CA ASN A 143 11.82 -6.21 -16.56
C ASN A 143 12.55 -7.44 -17.09
N ASN A 144 11.97 -8.63 -16.92
CA ASN A 144 12.50 -9.88 -17.47
C ASN A 144 12.46 -9.86 -19.00
N ILE A 145 11.35 -9.40 -19.60
CA ILE A 145 11.23 -9.24 -21.06
C ILE A 145 12.26 -8.23 -21.57
N LEU A 146 12.38 -7.05 -20.95
CA LEU A 146 13.36 -6.04 -21.34
C LEU A 146 14.80 -6.57 -21.23
N SER A 147 15.13 -7.25 -20.13
CA SER A 147 16.44 -7.89 -19.94
C SER A 147 16.71 -8.92 -21.04
N SER A 148 15.72 -9.76 -21.36
CA SER A 148 15.83 -10.76 -22.43
C SER A 148 16.05 -10.11 -23.80
N THR A 149 15.37 -9.00 -24.10
CA THR A 149 15.51 -8.25 -25.36
C THR A 149 16.90 -7.65 -25.46
N ILE A 150 17.36 -6.97 -24.41
CA ILE A 150 18.70 -6.37 -24.36
C ILE A 150 19.78 -7.45 -24.55
N LEU A 151 19.64 -8.61 -23.90
CA LEU A 151 20.59 -9.72 -24.06
C LEU A 151 20.61 -10.27 -25.49
N LYS A 152 19.44 -10.39 -26.14
CA LYS A 152 19.37 -10.78 -27.56
C LYS A 152 20.01 -9.72 -28.46
N GLU A 153 19.87 -8.44 -28.16
CA GLU A 153 20.53 -7.34 -28.89
C GLU A 153 22.05 -7.33 -28.68
N LEU A 154 22.52 -7.48 -27.44
CA LEU A 154 23.95 -7.59 -27.12
C LEU A 154 24.60 -8.76 -27.84
N PHE A 155 23.92 -9.92 -27.89
CA PHE A 155 24.37 -11.06 -28.66
C PHE A 155 24.46 -10.74 -30.15
N LYS A 156 23.42 -10.12 -30.74
CA LYS A 156 23.42 -9.74 -32.16
C LYS A 156 24.50 -8.72 -32.52
N ASN A 157 24.81 -7.78 -31.64
CA ASN A 157 25.81 -6.74 -31.89
C ASN A 157 27.25 -7.27 -31.77
N ASN A 158 27.46 -8.44 -31.16
CA ASN A 158 28.75 -9.13 -31.11
C ASN A 158 29.09 -9.88 -32.43
N ASN A 159 28.22 -9.79 -33.45
CA ASN A 159 28.26 -10.56 -34.71
C ASN A 159 29.31 -10.11 -35.74
N ASN A 160 30.56 -9.88 -35.32
CA ASN A 160 31.68 -10.10 -36.25
C ASN A 160 32.14 -11.57 -36.25
N ASN A 161 31.68 -12.38 -35.27
CA ASN A 161 31.89 -13.82 -35.21
C ASN A 161 30.57 -14.50 -34.88
N LYS A 162 30.19 -15.48 -35.70
CA LYS A 162 28.83 -16.04 -35.77
C LYS A 162 28.34 -16.75 -34.49
N ASN A 163 29.22 -17.05 -33.52
CA ASN A 163 28.94 -17.72 -32.24
C ASN A 163 29.94 -17.24 -31.17
N ILE A 164 29.53 -17.17 -29.89
CA ILE A 164 30.40 -16.83 -28.75
C ILE A 164 30.90 -18.14 -28.11
N GLY A 165 32.23 -18.32 -28.01
CA GLY A 165 32.82 -19.54 -27.43
C GLY A 165 34.16 -19.25 -26.75
N LEU A 166 34.97 -20.29 -26.55
CA LEU A 166 36.27 -20.21 -25.87
C LEU A 166 37.12 -19.01 -26.33
N GLY A 167 37.61 -18.23 -25.36
CA GLY A 167 38.42 -17.03 -25.59
C GLY A 167 37.62 -15.75 -25.82
N ALA A 168 36.30 -15.83 -26.01
CA ALA A 168 35.45 -14.64 -26.09
C ALA A 168 35.46 -13.88 -24.76
N GLN A 169 35.38 -12.55 -24.82
CA GLN A 169 35.33 -11.70 -23.64
C GLN A 169 34.39 -10.52 -23.86
N GLY A 170 33.79 -10.03 -22.77
CA GLY A 170 32.99 -8.81 -22.78
C GLY A 170 31.62 -8.96 -22.09
N PRO A 171 30.78 -7.91 -22.20
CA PRO A 171 29.52 -7.82 -21.44
C PRO A 171 28.58 -8.99 -21.66
N MET A 172 28.50 -9.52 -22.89
CA MET A 172 27.62 -10.66 -23.18
C MET A 172 28.08 -11.95 -22.48
N VAL A 173 29.40 -12.17 -22.39
CA VAL A 173 29.95 -13.33 -21.67
C VAL A 173 29.69 -13.20 -20.17
N PHE A 174 29.84 -11.99 -19.63
CA PHE A 174 29.56 -11.70 -18.22
C PHE A 174 28.09 -11.99 -17.86
N GLU A 175 27.15 -11.56 -18.71
CA GLU A 175 25.73 -11.83 -18.50
C GLU A 175 25.37 -13.31 -18.70
N LEU A 176 25.99 -13.99 -19.67
CA LEU A 176 25.86 -15.44 -19.83
C LEU A 176 26.26 -16.18 -18.55
N GLN A 177 27.43 -15.86 -17.99
CA GLN A 177 27.93 -16.47 -16.76
C GLN A 177 26.97 -16.24 -15.59
N LYS A 178 26.40 -15.03 -15.43
CA LYS A 178 25.35 -14.76 -14.42
C LYS A 178 24.14 -15.66 -14.58
N ILE A 179 23.66 -15.86 -15.81
CA ILE A 179 22.49 -16.72 -16.07
C ILE A 179 22.81 -18.19 -15.76
N LEU A 180 23.98 -18.68 -16.16
CA LEU A 180 24.42 -20.05 -15.86
C LEU A 180 24.57 -20.27 -14.35
N VAL A 181 25.21 -19.34 -13.62
CA VAL A 181 25.31 -19.42 -12.16
C VAL A 181 23.94 -19.43 -11.50
N LYS A 182 23.00 -18.58 -11.96
CA LYS A 182 21.61 -18.60 -11.48
C LYS A 182 20.88 -19.92 -11.76
N LYS A 183 21.25 -20.64 -12.82
CA LYS A 183 20.71 -21.97 -13.17
C LYS A 183 21.44 -23.13 -12.48
N GLY A 184 22.39 -22.84 -11.58
CA GLY A 184 23.06 -23.81 -10.72
C GLY A 184 24.43 -24.30 -11.21
N TYR A 185 25.03 -23.66 -12.21
CA TYR A 185 26.39 -23.99 -12.64
C TYR A 185 27.43 -23.20 -11.84
N GLU A 186 28.45 -23.87 -11.32
CA GLU A 186 29.50 -23.22 -10.55
C GLU A 186 30.63 -22.70 -11.47
N MET A 187 30.82 -21.38 -11.51
CA MET A 187 31.88 -20.75 -12.31
C MET A 187 32.17 -19.31 -11.87
N PRO A 188 33.35 -18.76 -12.19
CA PRO A 188 33.60 -17.33 -12.03
C PRO A 188 32.74 -16.49 -12.99
N ILE A 189 32.28 -15.34 -12.50
CA ILE A 189 31.62 -14.30 -13.30
C ILE A 189 32.65 -13.20 -13.59
N ASP A 190 33.52 -13.46 -14.56
CA ASP A 190 34.66 -12.60 -14.92
C ASP A 190 34.54 -11.97 -16.33
N GLY A 191 33.51 -12.34 -17.08
CA GLY A 191 33.29 -11.87 -18.45
C GLY A 191 34.23 -12.50 -19.48
N ILE A 192 34.90 -13.60 -19.14
CA ILE A 192 35.85 -14.31 -20.02
C ILE A 192 35.39 -15.77 -20.22
N TYR A 193 35.21 -16.16 -21.46
CA TYR A 193 34.69 -17.47 -21.83
C TYR A 193 35.82 -18.51 -21.78
N LYS A 194 36.05 -19.08 -20.59
CA LYS A 194 37.08 -20.10 -20.32
C LYS A 194 36.49 -21.51 -20.31
N ALA A 195 37.31 -22.51 -19.97
CA ALA A 195 36.90 -23.90 -19.85
C ALA A 195 35.67 -24.09 -18.94
N ALA A 196 35.60 -23.41 -17.80
CA ALA A 196 34.43 -23.49 -16.91
C ALA A 196 33.13 -23.01 -17.59
N THR A 197 33.19 -21.91 -18.35
CA THR A 197 32.03 -21.41 -19.11
C THR A 197 31.64 -22.35 -20.24
N TYR A 198 32.64 -22.90 -20.95
CA TYR A 198 32.44 -23.89 -22.00
C TYR A 198 31.72 -25.14 -21.50
N GLU A 199 32.23 -25.77 -20.43
CA GLU A 199 31.64 -26.99 -19.88
C GLU A 199 30.22 -26.76 -19.36
N ALA A 200 29.94 -25.59 -18.76
CA ALA A 200 28.58 -25.29 -18.28
C ALA A 200 27.60 -25.01 -19.42
N VAL A 201 28.02 -24.33 -20.49
CA VAL A 201 27.16 -24.12 -21.67
C VAL A 201 26.89 -25.46 -22.34
N LYS A 202 27.91 -26.29 -22.51
CA LYS A 202 27.76 -27.64 -23.05
C LYS A 202 26.81 -28.49 -22.20
N ALA A 203 26.99 -28.51 -20.87
CA ALA A 203 26.09 -29.24 -19.97
C ALA A 203 24.66 -28.69 -20.01
N PHE A 204 24.50 -27.37 -20.17
CA PHE A 204 23.19 -26.75 -20.38
C PHE A 204 22.55 -27.18 -21.70
N GLU A 205 23.30 -27.18 -22.80
CA GLU A 205 22.85 -27.66 -24.10
C GLU A 205 22.43 -29.13 -24.03
N GLU A 206 23.25 -30.00 -23.43
CA GLU A 206 22.95 -31.42 -23.21
C GLU A 206 21.65 -31.60 -22.42
N LYS A 207 21.50 -30.86 -21.32
CA LYS A 207 20.29 -30.91 -20.48
C LYS A 207 19.02 -30.47 -21.20
N ASN A 208 19.13 -29.60 -22.20
CA ASN A 208 18.00 -29.07 -22.97
C ASN A 208 17.88 -29.71 -24.37
N SER A 209 18.59 -30.79 -24.64
CA SER A 209 18.58 -31.49 -25.94
C SER A 209 18.95 -30.60 -27.12
N LEU A 210 19.85 -29.64 -26.91
CA LEU A 210 20.46 -28.81 -27.95
C LEU A 210 21.73 -29.49 -28.50
N TYR A 211 22.32 -28.93 -29.56
CA TYR A 211 23.62 -29.40 -30.05
C TYR A 211 24.71 -28.99 -29.05
N PRO A 212 25.39 -29.93 -28.36
CA PRO A 212 26.25 -29.63 -27.22
C PRO A 212 27.68 -29.29 -27.67
N ASP A 213 27.83 -28.21 -28.44
CA ASP A 213 29.13 -27.75 -28.93
C ASP A 213 29.84 -26.79 -27.96
N GLY A 214 29.18 -26.41 -26.87
CA GLY A 214 29.68 -25.49 -25.85
C GLY A 214 29.88 -24.09 -26.39
N ARG A 215 29.07 -23.67 -27.38
CA ARG A 215 29.12 -22.33 -27.97
C ARG A 215 27.75 -21.68 -27.82
N LEU A 216 27.76 -20.46 -27.30
CA LEU A 216 26.54 -19.68 -27.23
C LEU A 216 26.15 -19.22 -28.65
N ASP A 217 25.07 -19.82 -29.15
CA ASP A 217 24.34 -19.42 -30.35
C ASP A 217 22.96 -18.83 -29.99
N ILE A 218 22.20 -18.42 -31.00
CA ILE A 218 20.87 -17.82 -30.76
C ILE A 218 19.88 -18.83 -30.16
N LEU A 219 19.97 -20.11 -30.54
CA LEU A 219 19.06 -21.15 -30.06
C LEU A 219 19.30 -21.45 -28.58
N THR A 220 20.57 -21.53 -28.18
CA THR A 220 21.04 -21.73 -26.82
C THR A 220 20.70 -20.52 -25.96
N LEU A 221 20.90 -19.30 -26.47
CA LEU A 221 20.48 -18.08 -25.78
C LEU A 221 18.98 -18.05 -25.52
N GLU A 222 18.15 -18.46 -26.49
CA GLU A 222 16.70 -18.51 -26.29
C GLU A 222 16.28 -19.53 -25.23
N HIS A 223 16.98 -20.67 -25.12
CA HIS A 223 16.72 -21.63 -24.05
C HIS A 223 17.22 -21.13 -22.68
N LEU A 224 18.31 -20.37 -22.64
CA LEU A 224 18.81 -19.76 -21.41
C LEU A 224 17.86 -18.72 -20.83
N LEU A 225 17.11 -18.01 -21.69
CA LEU A 225 16.19 -16.94 -21.29
C LEU A 225 14.78 -17.43 -20.92
N LYS A 226 14.49 -18.71 -21.12
CA LYS A 226 13.29 -19.38 -20.58
C LYS A 226 13.49 -19.72 -19.10
#